data_AF-A0A2A9NKH3-F1
#
_entry.id   AF-A0A2A9NKH3-F1
#
_cell.length_a   1.000
_cell.length_b   1.000
_cell.length_c   1.000
_cell.angle_alpha   90.00
_cell.angle_beta   90.00
_cell.angle_gamma   90.00
#
_symmetry.space_group_name_H-M   'P 1'
#
loop_
_entity.id
_entity.type
_entity.pdbx_description
1 polymer ?
#
loop_
_entity_poly.entity_id
_entity_poly.type
_entity_poly.pdbx_seq_one_letter_code
_entity_poly.pdbx_strand_id
1 'polypeptide(L)'
;MPLETGLYYIENGNDTVGIFYELGSDTARPPIPVFNKADRGAWNIVHLQNGRYKICMNGRCSEDLNSGIVLGEGGWDWAIRPMHNEHMYMFIESIEAGTLGPPRGWTVPKPSEICQVELREYPDIGPSKPQIFRITPAND
;
A
#
# COMPACT_ATOMS: atom_id res chain seq x y z
N MET A 1 -8.62 -12.97 10.74
CA MET A 1 -9.01 -13.67 9.49
C MET A 1 -8.27 -13.00 8.33
N PRO A 2 -7.88 -13.73 7.27
CA PRO A 2 -7.32 -13.11 6.08
C PRO A 2 -8.30 -12.09 5.49
N LEU A 3 -7.78 -11.05 4.85
CA LEU A 3 -8.62 -10.09 4.15
C LEU A 3 -9.18 -10.77 2.89
N GLU A 4 -10.46 -10.58 2.60
CA GLU A 4 -11.06 -11.17 1.39
C GLU A 4 -10.62 -10.40 0.14
N THR A 5 -10.74 -11.04 -1.03
CA THR A 5 -10.54 -10.35 -2.31
C THR A 5 -11.69 -9.37 -2.52
N GLY A 6 -11.39 -8.12 -2.87
CA GLY A 6 -12.43 -7.12 -3.10
C GLY A 6 -11.89 -5.70 -3.31
N LEU A 7 -12.83 -4.76 -3.42
CA LEU A 7 -12.55 -3.34 -3.51
C LEU A 7 -12.54 -2.72 -2.10
N TYR A 8 -11.52 -1.92 -1.81
CA TYR A 8 -11.30 -1.33 -0.49
C TYR A 8 -10.84 0.12 -0.57
N TYR A 9 -11.27 0.94 0.38
CA TYR A 9 -10.58 2.18 0.71
C TYR A 9 -9.42 1.90 1.64
N ILE A 10 -8.27 2.50 1.34
CA ILE A 10 -7.05 2.42 2.16
C ILE A 10 -6.78 3.81 2.72
N GLU A 11 -6.66 3.94 4.03
CA GLU A 11 -6.52 5.22 4.72
C GLU A 11 -5.37 5.18 5.72
N ASN A 12 -4.66 6.29 5.93
CA ASN A 12 -3.72 6.47 7.04
C ASN A 12 -4.22 7.63 7.91
N GLY A 13 -4.66 7.34 9.12
CA GLY A 13 -5.42 8.30 9.92
C GLY A 13 -6.77 8.64 9.26
N ASN A 14 -6.98 9.92 8.94
CA ASN A 14 -8.24 10.45 8.38
C ASN A 14 -8.19 10.67 6.86
N ASP A 15 -7.06 10.40 6.23
CA ASP A 15 -6.84 10.67 4.81
C ASP A 15 -6.68 9.37 4.02
N THR A 16 -7.17 9.41 2.79
CA THR A 16 -7.13 8.28 1.86
C THR A 16 -5.80 8.22 1.13
N VAL A 17 -5.30 6.99 0.94
CA VAL A 17 -4.27 6.68 -0.04
C VAL A 17 -4.98 6.43 -1.37
N GLY A 18 -4.80 7.33 -2.31
CA GLY A 18 -5.30 7.16 -3.68
C GLY A 18 -4.16 7.05 -4.66
N ILE A 19 -4.42 7.36 -5.92
CA ILE A 19 -3.39 7.42 -6.95
C ILE A 19 -3.26 8.83 -7.52
N PHE A 20 -2.05 9.16 -7.93
CA PHE A 20 -1.76 10.36 -8.68
C PHE A 20 -1.16 9.99 -10.05
N TYR A 21 -1.73 10.62 -11.08
CA TYR A 21 -1.17 10.63 -12.42
C TYR A 21 -0.50 11.98 -12.63
N GLU A 22 0.80 12.02 -12.93
CA GLU A 22 1.43 13.25 -13.41
C GLU A 22 0.80 13.64 -14.76
N LEU A 23 -0.15 14.57 -14.74
CA LEU A 23 -0.75 15.13 -15.96
C LEU A 23 0.31 15.97 -16.70
N GLY A 24 0.67 15.55 -17.91
CA GLY A 24 1.50 16.34 -18.82
C GLY A 24 2.95 15.87 -18.99
N SER A 25 3.37 14.74 -18.41
CA SER A 25 4.60 14.08 -18.84
C SER A 25 4.27 12.97 -19.83
N ASP A 26 4.96 12.97 -20.98
CA ASP A 26 4.89 11.92 -22.00
C ASP A 26 5.00 10.53 -21.37
N THR A 27 3.89 9.84 -21.12
CA THR A 27 3.68 8.36 -21.00
C THR A 27 4.71 7.47 -20.29
N ALA A 28 5.73 8.00 -19.61
CA ALA A 28 6.91 7.24 -19.20
C ALA A 28 6.98 6.99 -17.69
N ARG A 29 6.19 7.71 -16.88
CA ARG A 29 6.22 7.56 -15.43
C ARG A 29 5.05 6.71 -14.94
N PRO A 30 5.31 5.65 -14.16
CA PRO A 30 4.23 4.85 -13.58
C PRO A 30 3.40 5.72 -12.61
N PRO A 31 2.09 5.49 -12.50
CA PRO A 31 1.26 6.12 -11.48
C PRO A 31 1.81 5.80 -10.08
N ILE A 32 1.64 6.72 -9.14
CA ILE A 32 2.14 6.56 -7.78
C ILE A 32 0.98 6.57 -6.77
N PRO A 33 1.01 5.72 -5.73
CA PRO A 33 0.11 5.88 -4.60
C PRO A 33 0.50 7.14 -3.83
N VAL A 34 -0.49 7.98 -3.59
CA VAL A 34 -0.30 9.27 -2.93
C VAL A 34 -1.24 9.39 -1.75
N PHE A 35 -0.68 9.83 -0.64
CA PHE A 35 -1.41 10.20 0.56
C PHE A 35 -1.84 11.68 0.48
N ASN A 36 -3.08 11.96 0.88
CA ASN A 36 -3.71 13.28 0.91
C ASN A 36 -3.95 13.89 -0.49
N LYS A 37 -5.21 14.28 -0.79
CA LYS A 37 -5.67 14.87 -2.07
C LYS A 37 -5.43 14.03 -3.36
N ALA A 38 -5.29 12.71 -3.24
CA ALA A 38 -5.30 11.82 -4.41
C ALA A 38 -6.71 11.61 -4.96
N ASP A 39 -6.82 11.09 -6.18
CA ASP A 39 -8.10 10.59 -6.69
C ASP A 39 -8.55 9.45 -5.77
N ARG A 40 -9.73 9.60 -5.15
CA ARG A 40 -10.21 8.75 -4.04
C ARG A 40 -10.82 7.45 -4.57
N GLY A 41 -10.04 6.72 -5.36
CA GLY A 41 -10.42 5.43 -5.92
C GLY A 41 -10.38 4.31 -4.88
N ALA A 42 -11.18 3.27 -5.11
CA ALA A 42 -11.06 2.02 -4.37
C ALA A 42 -9.93 1.16 -4.94
N TRP A 43 -9.14 0.55 -4.06
CA TRP A 43 -8.10 -0.40 -4.38
C TRP A 43 -8.67 -1.80 -4.50
N ASN A 44 -8.32 -2.51 -5.56
CA ASN A 44 -8.56 -3.94 -5.67
C ASN A 44 -7.47 -4.69 -4.91
N ILE A 45 -7.83 -5.31 -3.79
CA ILE A 45 -6.95 -6.20 -3.04
C ILE A 45 -7.30 -7.63 -3.43
N VAL A 46 -6.33 -8.35 -3.99
CA VAL A 46 -6.50 -9.72 -4.48
C VAL A 46 -5.74 -10.67 -3.59
N HIS A 47 -6.45 -11.54 -2.87
CA HIS A 47 -5.85 -12.60 -2.08
C HIS A 47 -5.24 -13.68 -2.97
N LEU A 48 -3.98 -14.03 -2.68
CA LEU A 48 -3.19 -15.05 -3.33
C LEU A 48 -2.98 -16.25 -2.40
N GLN A 49 -2.32 -17.29 -2.90
CA GLN A 49 -1.91 -18.42 -2.07
C GLN A 49 -0.92 -17.99 -0.97
N ASN A 50 -0.94 -18.71 0.15
CA ASN A 50 -0.05 -18.54 1.30
C ASN A 50 -0.20 -17.19 2.04
N GLY A 51 -1.39 -16.58 2.03
CA GLY A 51 -1.67 -15.35 2.77
C GLY A 51 -0.97 -14.11 2.18
N ARG A 52 -0.67 -14.15 0.88
CA ARG A 52 -0.11 -13.03 0.11
C ARG A 52 -1.22 -12.31 -0.65
N TYR A 53 -0.94 -11.10 -1.10
CA TYR A 53 -1.92 -10.24 -1.73
C TYR A 53 -1.29 -9.42 -2.86
N LYS A 54 -2.05 -9.16 -3.93
CA LYS A 54 -1.77 -8.02 -4.81
C LYS A 54 -2.65 -6.85 -4.43
N ILE A 55 -2.09 -5.65 -4.48
CA ILE A 55 -2.80 -4.40 -4.18
C ILE A 55 -2.76 -3.57 -5.46
N CYS A 56 -3.92 -3.35 -6.07
CA CYS A 56 -4.00 -2.82 -7.42
C CYS A 56 -5.02 -1.70 -7.53
N MET A 57 -4.80 -0.78 -8.47
CA MET A 57 -5.78 0.24 -8.86
C MET A 57 -5.70 0.45 -10.37
N ASN A 58 -6.85 0.53 -11.03
CA ASN A 58 -6.95 0.72 -12.48
C ASN A 58 -6.11 -0.27 -13.31
N GLY A 59 -6.12 -1.55 -12.91
CA GLY A 59 -5.44 -2.63 -13.62
C GLY A 59 -3.92 -2.69 -13.42
N ARG A 60 -3.34 -1.81 -12.59
CA ARG A 60 -1.92 -1.82 -12.23
C ARG A 60 -1.73 -2.11 -10.75
N CYS A 61 -0.65 -2.78 -10.41
CA CYS A 61 -0.42 -3.29 -9.06
C CYS A 61 0.83 -2.67 -8.45
N SER A 62 0.81 -2.50 -7.13
CA SER A 62 1.85 -1.81 -6.39
C SER A 62 3.14 -2.61 -6.31
N GLU A 63 4.25 -1.93 -6.57
CA GLU A 63 5.62 -2.45 -6.51
C GLU A 63 6.59 -1.38 -6.01
N ASP A 64 7.79 -1.79 -5.59
CA ASP A 64 8.88 -0.88 -5.23
C ASP A 64 9.59 -0.37 -6.49
N LEU A 65 9.90 0.91 -6.49
CA LEU A 65 10.82 1.56 -7.41
C LEU A 65 11.67 2.57 -6.64
N ASN A 66 12.93 2.22 -6.39
CA ASN A 66 13.89 3.08 -5.67
C ASN A 66 13.38 3.56 -4.29
N SER A 67 12.79 2.66 -3.50
CA SER A 67 12.20 2.94 -2.18
C SER A 67 10.88 3.73 -2.20
N GLY A 68 10.36 4.08 -3.38
CA GLY A 68 9.02 4.60 -3.58
C GLY A 68 8.06 3.51 -4.05
N ILE A 69 6.81 3.52 -3.60
CA ILE A 69 5.79 2.63 -4.18
C ILE A 69 5.28 3.24 -5.48
N VAL A 70 5.19 2.43 -6.53
CA VAL A 70 4.62 2.80 -7.84
C VAL A 70 3.61 1.74 -8.29
N LEU A 71 2.83 2.02 -9.33
CA LEU A 71 1.90 1.06 -9.94
C LEU A 71 2.42 0.57 -11.29
N GLY A 72 2.91 -0.67 -11.30
CA GLY A 72 3.40 -1.38 -12.47
C GLY A 72 2.44 -2.44 -13.01
N GLU A 73 2.83 -3.09 -14.10
CA GLU A 73 2.05 -4.18 -14.71
C GLU A 73 2.23 -5.51 -13.98
N GLY A 74 3.40 -5.73 -13.36
CA GLY A 74 3.71 -6.93 -12.59
C GLY A 74 3.15 -6.87 -11.17
N GLY A 75 3.52 -5.82 -10.42
CA GLY A 75 3.16 -5.68 -9.01
C GLY A 75 3.88 -6.69 -8.12
N TRP A 76 4.14 -6.29 -6.88
CA TRP A 76 4.71 -7.15 -5.86
C TRP A 76 3.61 -7.89 -5.10
N ASP A 77 3.98 -9.04 -4.54
CA ASP A 77 3.17 -9.73 -3.55
C ASP A 77 3.41 -9.12 -2.17
N TRP A 78 2.34 -8.83 -1.45
CA TRP A 78 2.36 -8.21 -0.14
C TRP A 78 1.80 -9.18 0.90
N ALA A 79 2.37 -9.18 2.10
CA ALA A 79 1.72 -9.72 3.28
C ALA A 79 0.88 -8.61 3.93
N ILE A 80 -0.43 -8.84 4.08
CA ILE A 80 -1.33 -7.93 4.80
C ILE A 80 -1.53 -8.47 6.21
N ARG A 81 -0.95 -7.80 7.21
CA ARG A 81 -1.02 -8.24 8.60
C ARG A 81 -2.03 -7.41 9.40
N PRO A 82 -3.02 -8.04 10.06
CA PRO A 82 -3.93 -7.31 10.95
C PRO A 82 -3.21 -6.85 12.21
N MET A 83 -3.59 -5.68 12.71
CA MET A 83 -3.22 -5.16 14.03
C MET A 83 -4.28 -5.55 15.08
N HIS A 84 -4.00 -5.30 16.36
CA HIS A 84 -4.93 -5.63 17.46
C HIS A 84 -6.29 -4.91 17.38
N ASN A 85 -6.40 -3.84 16.60
CA ASN A 85 -7.65 -3.13 16.36
C ASN A 85 -8.29 -3.60 15.06
N GLU A 86 -9.60 -3.82 15.08
CA GLU A 86 -10.39 -4.17 13.90
C GLU A 86 -10.13 -3.16 12.76
N HIS A 87 -9.99 -3.66 11.54
CA HIS A 87 -9.74 -2.89 10.31
C HIS A 87 -8.39 -2.17 10.17
N MET A 88 -7.46 -2.32 11.12
CA MET A 88 -6.12 -1.73 11.01
C MET A 88 -5.11 -2.77 10.55
N TYR A 89 -4.30 -2.44 9.54
CA TYR A 89 -3.40 -3.36 8.86
C TYR A 89 -2.05 -2.74 8.55
N MET A 90 -1.07 -3.62 8.33
CA MET A 90 0.23 -3.31 7.75
C MET A 90 0.36 -3.98 6.39
N PHE A 91 0.91 -3.26 5.42
CA PHE A 91 1.38 -3.83 4.15
C PHE A 91 2.86 -4.10 4.25
N ILE A 92 3.26 -5.36 4.18
CA ILE A 92 4.65 -5.79 4.36
C ILE A 92 5.10 -6.45 3.07
N GLU A 93 6.30 -6.10 2.63
CA GLU A 93 6.97 -6.77 1.53
C GLU A 93 6.97 -8.29 1.78
N SER A 94 6.40 -9.07 0.87
CA SER A 94 6.41 -10.54 0.99
C SER A 94 7.78 -11.06 0.57
N ILE A 95 8.75 -10.97 1.47
CA ILE A 95 10.11 -11.46 1.19
C ILE A 95 10.17 -12.99 1.23
N GLU A 96 10.90 -13.58 0.29
CA GLU A 96 11.21 -15.01 0.33
C GLU A 96 12.07 -15.34 1.55
N ALA A 97 11.86 -16.53 2.12
CA ALA A 97 12.63 -17.01 3.28
C ALA A 97 14.15 -16.95 2.98
N GLY A 98 14.89 -16.11 3.72
CA GLY A 98 16.35 -16.01 3.63
C GLY A 98 16.93 -14.59 3.55
N THR A 99 16.10 -13.55 3.49
CA THR A 99 16.55 -12.15 3.53
C THR A 99 16.90 -11.73 4.96
N LEU A 100 18.09 -11.17 5.16
CA LEU A 100 18.68 -10.83 6.48
C LEU A 100 18.35 -9.41 6.98
N GLY A 101 17.31 -8.78 6.44
CA GLY A 101 16.92 -7.40 6.79
C GLY A 101 15.64 -7.33 7.65
N PRO A 102 15.41 -6.21 8.35
CA PRO A 102 14.11 -5.96 8.97
C PRO A 102 13.01 -5.94 7.90
N PRO A 103 11.78 -6.37 8.23
CA PRO A 103 10.68 -6.31 7.29
C PRO A 103 10.44 -4.86 6.85
N ARG A 104 10.22 -4.66 5.55
CA ARG A 104 9.85 -3.36 4.99
C ARG A 104 8.37 -3.32 4.63
N GLY A 105 7.79 -2.14 4.63
CA GLY A 105 6.38 -1.96 4.31
C GLY A 105 6.01 -0.54 3.90
N TRP A 106 4.75 -0.40 3.51
CA TRP A 106 4.21 0.90 3.10
C TRP A 106 4.29 1.89 4.25
N THR A 107 4.75 3.10 3.94
CA THR A 107 4.89 4.18 4.90
C THR A 107 4.46 5.49 4.26
N VAL A 108 3.65 6.27 4.99
CA VAL A 108 3.32 7.66 4.64
C VAL A 108 4.35 8.58 5.30
N PRO A 109 5.36 9.07 4.57
CA PRO A 109 6.50 9.78 5.18
C PRO A 109 6.11 11.14 5.79
N LYS A 110 5.10 11.80 5.22
CA LYS A 110 4.66 13.15 5.61
C LYS A 110 3.14 13.28 5.59
N PRO A 111 2.44 12.84 6.66
CA PRO A 111 0.98 12.81 6.68
C PRO A 111 0.30 14.20 6.74
N SER A 112 1.05 15.31 6.70
CA SER A 112 0.49 16.67 6.57
C SER A 112 0.56 17.22 5.14
N GLU A 113 1.21 16.51 4.22
CA GLU A 113 1.47 16.96 2.85
C GLU A 113 0.99 15.91 1.84
N ILE A 114 0.76 16.34 0.60
CA ILE A 114 0.64 15.40 -0.52
C ILE A 114 2.00 14.69 -0.66
N CYS A 115 2.05 13.39 -0.42
CA CYS A 115 3.29 12.63 -0.52
C CYS A 115 3.09 11.24 -1.11
N GLN A 116 4.10 10.77 -1.83
CA GLN A 116 4.15 9.40 -2.32
C GLN A 116 4.27 8.43 -1.14
N VAL A 117 3.59 7.29 -1.23
CA VAL A 117 3.79 6.18 -0.28
C VAL A 117 5.17 5.56 -0.55
N GLU A 118 5.96 5.37 0.50
CA GLU A 118 7.31 4.84 0.41
C GLU A 118 7.40 3.42 0.98
N LEU A 119 8.45 2.70 0.58
CA LEU A 119 8.85 1.44 1.21
C LEU A 119 9.91 1.73 2.28
N ARG A 120 9.58 1.52 3.56
CA ARG A 120 10.53 1.71 4.68
C ARG A 120 10.52 0.53 5.63
N GLU A 121 11.62 0.37 6.36
CA GLU A 121 11.76 -0.63 7.42
C GLU A 121 10.76 -0.38 8.56
N TYR A 122 10.21 -1.46 9.12
CA TYR A 122 9.47 -1.38 10.37
C TYR A 122 10.45 -1.28 11.54
N PRO A 123 10.25 -0.34 12.49
CA PRO A 123 11.06 -0.27 13.69
C PRO A 123 10.94 -1.54 14.54
N ASP A 124 12.01 -1.89 15.25
CA ASP A 124 12.03 -3.05 16.18
C ASP A 124 10.97 -2.95 17.29
N ILE A 125 10.60 -1.72 17.66
CA ILE A 125 9.56 -1.43 18.66
C ILE A 125 8.12 -1.57 18.10
N GLY A 126 7.98 -2.00 16.84
CA GLY A 126 6.71 -2.15 16.14
C GLY A 126 6.39 -0.99 15.19
N PRO A 127 5.29 -1.10 14.42
CA PRO A 127 4.91 -0.12 13.41
C PRO A 127 4.57 1.23 14.02
N SER A 128 5.02 2.29 13.36
CA SER A 128 4.62 3.66 13.68
C SER A 128 3.30 4.03 12.99
N LYS A 129 2.59 5.07 13.48
CA LYS A 129 1.33 5.54 12.88
C LYS A 129 1.40 5.72 11.34
N PRO A 130 2.47 6.28 10.76
CA PRO A 130 2.69 6.32 9.30
C PRO A 130 2.61 5.00 8.54
N GLN A 131 2.70 3.86 9.22
CA GLN A 131 2.80 2.53 8.63
C GLN A 131 1.56 1.67 8.94
N ILE A 132 0.56 2.24 9.59
CA ILE A 132 -0.67 1.55 9.98
C ILE A 132 -1.81 2.13 9.14
N PHE A 133 -2.47 1.27 8.38
CA PHE A 133 -3.52 1.66 7.45
C PHE A 133 -4.86 1.10 7.89
N ARG A 134 -5.90 1.91 7.80
CA ARG A 134 -7.29 1.44 7.90
C ARG A 134 -7.73 0.93 6.54
N ILE A 135 -8.26 -0.29 6.48
CA ILE A 135 -8.79 -0.90 5.25
C ILE A 135 -10.28 -1.13 5.46
N THR A 136 -11.12 -0.50 4.63
CA THR A 136 -12.58 -0.62 4.70
C THR A 136 -13.14 -1.05 3.35
N PRO A 137 -14.10 -2.00 3.29
CA PRO A 137 -14.73 -2.39 2.03
C PRO A 137 -15.34 -1.18 1.32
N ALA A 138 -15.07 -1.05 0.03
CA ALA A 138 -15.79 -0.14 -0.85
C ALA A 138 -17.09 -0.84 -1.27
N ASN A 139 -18.07 -0.85 -0.36
CA ASN A 139 -19.42 -1.29 -0.70
C ASN A 139 -20.10 -0.12 -1.41
N ASP A 140 -20.37 -0.27 -2.71
CA ASP A 140 -21.38 0.54 -3.40
C ASP A 140 -22.79 0.22 -2.86
#